data_AF-A0A2D9CFM9-F1
#
_entry.id   AF-A0A2D9CFM9-F1
#
_cell.length_a   1.000
_cell.length_b   1.000
_cell.length_c   1.000
_cell.angle_alpha   90.00
_cell.angle_beta   90.00
_cell.angle_gamma   90.00
#
_symmetry.space_group_name_H-M   'P 1'
#
loop_
_entity.id
_entity.type
_entity.pdbx_description
1 polymer ?
#
loop_
_entity_poly.entity_id
_entity_poly.type
_entity_poly.pdbx_seq_one_letter_code
_entity_poly.pdbx_strand_id
1 'polypeptide(L)'
;MQLADQDTAVSMTLPLKADRVGTVLGFNATTGAVEAGPTITAVQSLSAVTASINLLGTSAVVEDMGLLATSTVIEDMGILATSANVTAMGLLGTSDVVADMALLGTSDAVADMALLATSDVISDMNTLATSDIITDLNTLATSDIVTDMNLLATSANVTAMGLLGTSGNVTAMGLLGTSAVVEDLGLLATSTVIEDMGILATSANVTAMGLLGTSDVVTDMGLLGTSAVVEDMGLLGTSANVTNMATLGASGVVANIATVAGANSNISTVAGSISNVNTVASNIGTISSKASLDDATALAIALG
;
A
#
# COMPACT_ATOMS: atom_id res chain seq x y z
N MET A 1 -85.84 88.28 -58.75
CA MET A 1 -86.79 89.15 -58.02
C MET A 1 -86.01 89.90 -56.96
N GLN A 2 -85.62 91.13 -57.26
CA GLN A 2 -85.23 92.09 -56.23
C GLN A 2 -86.52 92.52 -55.54
N LEU A 3 -86.67 92.14 -54.27
CA LEU A 3 -87.65 92.82 -53.43
C LEU A 3 -87.07 94.20 -53.15
N ALA A 4 -87.75 95.24 -53.64
CA ALA A 4 -87.58 96.59 -53.13
C ALA A 4 -88.31 96.64 -51.78
N ASP A 5 -87.56 96.52 -50.69
CA ASP A 5 -88.01 96.88 -49.35
C ASP A 5 -87.41 98.26 -49.02
N GLN A 6 -88.30 99.26 -49.01
CA GLN A 6 -88.03 100.63 -48.64
C GLN A 6 -88.24 100.75 -47.13
N ASP A 7 -87.21 100.42 -46.34
CA ASP A 7 -87.19 100.84 -44.94
C ASP A 7 -86.93 102.36 -44.89
N THR A 8 -87.85 103.09 -44.26
CA THR A 8 -87.93 104.54 -44.33
C THR A 8 -87.04 105.15 -43.24
N ALA A 9 -85.79 105.45 -43.63
CA ALA A 9 -84.85 106.31 -42.90
C ALA A 9 -84.55 105.93 -41.44
N VAL A 10 -84.07 104.71 -41.21
CA VAL A 10 -83.12 104.46 -40.12
C VAL A 10 -81.71 104.43 -40.73
N SER A 11 -81.02 105.58 -40.69
CA SER A 11 -79.64 105.72 -41.19
C SER A 11 -78.66 105.02 -40.25
N MET A 12 -78.06 103.90 -40.67
CA MET A 12 -76.94 103.29 -39.95
C MET A 12 -75.67 104.14 -40.12
N THR A 13 -75.23 104.79 -39.04
CA THR A 13 -73.92 105.48 -39.02
C THR A 13 -72.84 104.47 -38.66
N LEU A 14 -71.86 104.29 -39.55
CA LEU A 14 -70.72 103.42 -39.28
C LEU A 14 -69.70 104.12 -38.38
N PRO A 15 -68.99 103.39 -37.51
CA PRO A 15 -67.81 103.90 -36.78
C PRO A 15 -66.75 104.47 -37.72
N LEU A 16 -65.85 105.31 -37.19
CA LEU A 16 -64.76 105.88 -37.97
C LEU A 16 -63.87 104.78 -38.58
N LYS A 17 -63.27 105.08 -39.74
CA LYS A 17 -62.40 104.12 -40.44
C LYS A 17 -61.23 103.67 -39.55
N ALA A 18 -60.64 104.57 -38.76
CA ALA A 18 -59.52 104.25 -37.88
C ALA A 18 -59.87 103.20 -36.83
N ASP A 19 -61.10 103.19 -36.32
CA ASP A 19 -61.54 102.31 -35.24
C ASP A 19 -62.08 100.97 -35.73
N ARG A 20 -62.53 100.89 -36.99
CA ARG A 20 -63.13 99.66 -37.59
C ARG A 20 -62.17 98.84 -38.44
N VAL A 21 -60.96 99.31 -38.70
CA VAL A 21 -59.98 98.56 -39.51
C VAL A 21 -59.48 97.37 -38.71
N GLY A 22 -59.65 96.17 -39.27
CA GLY A 22 -59.23 94.93 -38.61
C GLY A 22 -60.15 94.47 -37.48
N THR A 23 -61.37 95.01 -37.36
CA THR A 23 -62.41 94.56 -36.41
C THR A 23 -63.63 94.05 -37.16
N VAL A 24 -64.46 93.25 -36.49
CA VAL A 24 -65.83 92.94 -36.94
C VAL A 24 -66.76 94.09 -36.57
N LEU A 25 -67.87 94.28 -37.28
CA LEU A 25 -68.91 95.24 -36.88
C LEU A 25 -69.82 94.60 -35.83
N GLY A 26 -70.01 95.26 -34.70
CA GLY A 26 -70.95 94.87 -33.64
C GLY A 26 -72.17 95.80 -33.61
N PHE A 27 -73.22 95.37 -32.93
CA PHE A 27 -74.30 96.26 -32.51
C PHE A 27 -74.21 96.43 -30.99
N ASN A 28 -74.28 97.67 -30.53
CA ASN A 28 -74.22 97.97 -29.11
C ASN A 28 -75.38 97.26 -28.38
N ALA A 29 -75.06 96.50 -27.34
CA ALA A 29 -76.03 95.65 -26.63
C ALA A 29 -77.20 96.42 -25.98
N THR A 30 -77.05 97.73 -25.77
CA THR A 30 -78.06 98.57 -25.13
C THR A 30 -78.76 99.50 -26.13
N THR A 31 -78.03 100.04 -27.11
CA THR A 31 -78.57 101.06 -28.02
C THR A 31 -78.89 100.55 -29.42
N GLY A 32 -78.41 99.36 -29.80
CA GLY A 32 -78.56 98.80 -31.15
C GLY A 32 -77.79 99.56 -32.24
N ALA A 33 -77.00 100.58 -31.89
CA ALA A 33 -76.16 101.31 -32.84
C ALA A 33 -74.99 100.45 -33.32
N VAL A 34 -74.52 100.66 -34.56
CA VAL A 34 -73.34 99.96 -35.10
C VAL A 34 -72.08 100.48 -34.42
N GLU A 35 -71.26 99.58 -33.87
CA GLU A 35 -69.98 99.86 -33.21
C GLU A 35 -68.84 98.98 -33.75
N ALA A 36 -67.59 99.35 -33.48
CA ALA A 36 -66.45 98.49 -33.77
C ALA A 36 -66.44 97.35 -32.73
N GLY A 37 -66.56 96.12 -33.20
CA GLY A 37 -66.55 94.92 -32.36
C GLY A 37 -65.14 94.37 -32.12
N PRO A 38 -65.02 93.09 -31.74
CA PRO A 38 -63.73 92.45 -31.53
C PRO A 38 -62.81 92.55 -32.76
N THR A 39 -61.50 92.58 -32.52
CA THR A 39 -60.50 92.50 -33.59
C THR A 39 -60.63 91.16 -34.33
N ILE A 40 -60.30 91.15 -35.62
CA ILE A 40 -60.22 89.95 -36.44
C ILE A 40 -59.27 88.92 -35.80
N THR A 41 -58.20 89.38 -35.14
CA THR A 41 -57.29 88.53 -34.36
C THR A 41 -58.03 87.82 -33.22
N ALA A 42 -58.85 88.53 -32.44
CA ALA A 42 -59.63 87.92 -31.36
C ALA A 42 -60.65 86.89 -31.88
N VAL A 43 -61.25 87.16 -33.04
CA VAL A 43 -62.16 86.20 -33.71
C VAL A 43 -61.40 84.95 -34.19
N GLN A 44 -60.19 85.12 -34.74
CA GLN A 44 -59.32 83.98 -35.09
C GLN A 44 -58.91 83.18 -33.85
N SER A 45 -58.60 83.83 -32.73
CA SER A 45 -58.33 83.15 -31.45
C SER A 45 -59.53 82.32 -31.00
N LEU A 46 -60.76 82.84 -31.12
CA LEU A 46 -61.97 82.07 -30.81
C LEU A 46 -62.14 80.86 -31.74
N SER A 47 -61.89 81.04 -33.04
CA SER A 47 -61.90 79.93 -34.01
C SER A 47 -60.89 78.85 -33.64
N ALA A 48 -59.70 79.23 -33.17
CA ALA A 48 -58.68 78.29 -32.71
C ALA A 48 -59.12 77.55 -31.43
N VAL A 49 -59.74 78.26 -30.47
CA VAL A 49 -60.32 77.63 -29.27
C VAL A 49 -61.40 76.62 -29.64
N THR A 50 -62.30 76.96 -30.56
CA THR A 50 -63.33 76.03 -31.05
C THR A 50 -62.68 74.79 -31.69
N ALA A 51 -61.59 74.95 -32.45
CA ALA A 51 -60.86 73.82 -33.00
C ALA A 51 -60.24 72.92 -31.91
N SER A 52 -59.68 73.51 -30.85
CA SER A 52 -59.16 72.75 -29.69
C SER A 52 -60.26 71.99 -28.94
N ILE A 53 -61.43 72.62 -28.72
CA ILE A 53 -62.57 71.96 -28.09
C ILE A 53 -63.05 70.79 -28.94
N ASN A 54 -63.13 70.95 -30.25
CA ASN A 54 -63.52 69.88 -31.16
C ASN A 54 -62.54 68.70 -31.10
N LEU A 55 -61.24 68.95 -30.94
CA LEU A 55 -60.25 67.90 -30.76
C LEU A 55 -60.50 67.11 -29.45
N LEU A 56 -60.77 67.81 -28.36
CA LEU A 56 -61.11 67.19 -27.06
C LEU A 56 -62.47 66.48 -27.06
N GLY A 57 -63.42 66.96 -27.87
CA GLY A 57 -64.75 66.39 -28.03
C GLY A 57 -64.82 65.25 -29.03
N THR A 58 -63.71 64.84 -29.65
CA THR A 58 -63.70 63.66 -30.51
C THR A 58 -64.02 62.41 -29.69
N SER A 59 -64.76 61.47 -30.28
CA SER A 59 -65.16 60.22 -29.60
C SER A 59 -63.97 59.47 -29.01
N ALA A 60 -62.84 59.42 -29.73
CA ALA A 60 -61.63 58.74 -29.29
C ALA A 60 -61.04 59.38 -28.01
N VAL A 61 -60.96 60.72 -27.95
CA VAL A 61 -60.43 61.41 -26.75
C VAL A 61 -61.36 61.21 -25.55
N VAL A 62 -62.68 61.27 -25.76
CA VAL A 62 -63.66 61.05 -24.69
C VAL A 62 -63.61 59.60 -24.19
N GLU A 63 -63.40 58.63 -25.09
CA GLU A 63 -63.22 57.22 -24.75
C GLU A 63 -61.95 56.98 -23.93
N ASP A 64 -60.80 57.51 -24.38
CA ASP A 64 -59.53 57.43 -23.63
C ASP A 64 -59.64 58.07 -22.24
N MET A 65 -60.27 59.25 -22.15
CA MET A 65 -60.53 59.92 -20.87
C MET A 65 -61.46 59.10 -19.98
N GLY A 66 -62.47 58.45 -20.56
CA GLY A 66 -63.38 57.55 -19.86
C GLY A 66 -62.66 56.32 -19.30
N LEU A 67 -61.77 55.72 -20.09
CA LEU A 67 -60.94 54.58 -19.68
C LEU A 67 -60.00 54.96 -18.53
N LEU A 68 -59.35 56.12 -18.63
CA LEU A 68 -58.47 56.64 -17.58
C LEU A 68 -59.23 57.00 -16.29
N ALA A 69 -60.50 57.39 -16.41
CA ALA A 69 -61.37 57.73 -15.28
C ALA A 69 -62.04 56.51 -14.62
N THR A 70 -61.88 55.30 -15.17
CA THR A 70 -62.40 54.10 -14.51
C THR A 70 -61.73 53.88 -13.16
N SER A 71 -62.50 53.45 -12.16
CA SER A 71 -61.98 53.25 -10.80
C SER A 71 -60.81 52.25 -10.76
N THR A 72 -60.87 51.22 -11.60
CA THR A 72 -59.81 50.20 -11.70
C THR A 72 -58.49 50.78 -12.19
N VAL A 73 -58.51 51.67 -13.20
CA VAL A 73 -57.28 52.31 -13.71
C VAL A 73 -56.71 53.26 -12.66
N ILE A 74 -57.56 54.03 -11.98
CA ILE A 74 -57.12 54.94 -10.90
C ILE A 74 -56.53 54.14 -9.73
N GLU A 75 -57.13 53.01 -9.36
CA GLU A 75 -56.63 52.10 -8.33
C GLU A 75 -55.27 51.52 -8.70
N ASP A 76 -55.11 50.99 -9.92
CA ASP A 76 -53.84 50.45 -10.42
C ASP A 76 -52.75 51.53 -10.46
N MET A 77 -53.07 52.74 -10.94
CA MET A 77 -52.17 53.89 -10.92
C MET A 77 -51.78 54.28 -9.49
N GLY A 78 -52.72 54.20 -8.54
CA GLY A 78 -52.48 54.45 -7.12
C GLY A 78 -51.50 53.43 -6.52
N ILE A 79 -51.67 52.14 -6.84
CA ILE A 79 -50.76 51.06 -6.43
C ILE A 79 -49.35 51.31 -6.99
N LEU A 80 -49.26 51.62 -8.28
CA LEU A 80 -47.98 51.87 -8.96
C LEU A 80 -47.26 53.12 -8.40
N ALA A 81 -48.02 54.15 -8.02
CA ALA A 81 -47.50 55.39 -7.48
C ALA A 81 -47.12 55.32 -5.99
N THR A 82 -47.37 54.20 -5.30
CA THR A 82 -46.91 54.04 -3.92
C THR A 82 -45.38 54.13 -3.85
N SER A 83 -44.85 54.80 -2.83
CA SER A 83 -43.40 55.01 -2.69
C SER A 83 -42.60 53.70 -2.68
N ALA A 84 -43.17 52.64 -2.11
CA ALA A 84 -42.57 51.31 -2.10
C ALA A 84 -42.43 50.74 -3.52
N ASN A 85 -43.47 50.84 -4.36
CA ASN A 85 -43.45 50.34 -5.73
C ASN A 85 -42.49 51.15 -6.60
N VAL A 86 -42.52 52.49 -6.51
CA VAL A 86 -41.59 53.35 -7.25
C VAL A 86 -40.13 53.06 -6.87
N THR A 87 -39.86 52.81 -5.58
CA THR A 87 -38.52 52.45 -5.11
C THR A 87 -38.09 51.09 -5.64
N ALA A 88 -38.97 50.08 -5.60
CA ALA A 88 -38.69 48.75 -6.14
C ALA A 88 -38.43 48.77 -7.66
N MET A 89 -39.24 49.54 -8.42
CA MET A 89 -39.01 49.78 -9.85
C MET A 89 -37.66 50.45 -10.11
N GLY A 90 -37.28 51.42 -9.28
CA GLY A 90 -35.95 52.05 -9.34
C GLY A 90 -34.83 51.05 -9.12
N LEU A 91 -34.99 50.13 -8.15
CA LEU A 91 -34.00 49.07 -7.88
C LEU A 91 -33.87 48.09 -9.05
N LEU A 92 -34.98 47.66 -9.65
CA LEU A 92 -34.99 46.81 -10.84
C LEU A 92 -34.33 47.45 -12.06
N GLY A 93 -34.31 48.79 -12.14
CA GLY A 93 -33.64 49.54 -13.21
C GLY A 93 -32.16 49.83 -12.95
N THR A 94 -31.61 49.48 -11.79
CA THR A 94 -30.18 49.68 -11.51
C THR A 94 -29.32 48.78 -12.39
N SER A 95 -28.15 49.29 -12.80
CA SER A 95 -27.25 48.54 -13.69
C SER A 95 -26.85 47.18 -13.13
N ASP A 96 -26.63 47.08 -11.82
CA ASP A 96 -26.21 45.84 -11.17
C ASP A 96 -27.32 44.80 -11.20
N VAL A 97 -28.57 45.18 -10.89
CA VAL A 97 -29.72 44.27 -10.95
C VAL A 97 -29.98 43.80 -12.38
N VAL A 98 -29.89 44.70 -13.37
CA VAL A 98 -30.04 44.34 -14.78
C VAL A 98 -28.91 43.40 -15.23
N ALA A 99 -27.68 43.60 -14.76
CA ALA A 99 -26.56 42.72 -15.06
C ALA A 99 -26.74 41.32 -14.43
N ASP A 100 -27.19 41.24 -13.17
CA ASP A 100 -27.49 39.97 -12.50
C ASP A 100 -28.62 39.22 -13.22
N MET A 101 -29.69 39.92 -13.62
CA MET A 101 -30.77 39.33 -14.43
C MET A 101 -30.26 38.83 -15.78
N ALA A 102 -29.35 39.56 -16.42
CA ALA A 102 -28.74 39.13 -17.68
C ALA A 102 -27.88 37.86 -17.48
N LEU A 103 -27.14 37.74 -16.38
CA LEU A 103 -26.36 36.56 -16.02
C LEU A 103 -27.29 35.34 -15.81
N LEU A 104 -28.35 35.50 -15.02
CA LEU A 104 -29.36 34.46 -14.78
C LEU A 104 -30.12 34.06 -16.06
N GLY A 105 -30.27 34.98 -17.02
CA GLY A 105 -30.91 34.73 -18.30
C GLY A 105 -29.99 34.13 -19.38
N THR A 106 -28.70 33.94 -19.10
CA THR A 106 -27.79 33.30 -20.07
C THR A 106 -28.18 31.84 -20.29
N SER A 107 -27.98 31.35 -21.52
CA SER A 107 -28.29 29.95 -21.86
C SER A 107 -27.54 28.96 -20.96
N ASP A 108 -26.30 29.28 -20.58
CA ASP A 108 -25.47 28.42 -19.74
C ASP A 108 -26.01 28.36 -18.31
N ALA A 109 -26.35 29.50 -17.70
CA ALA A 109 -26.93 29.53 -16.36
C ALA A 109 -28.29 28.80 -16.31
N VAL A 110 -29.14 28.99 -17.32
CA VAL A 110 -30.42 28.27 -17.43
C VAL A 110 -30.20 26.77 -17.62
N ALA A 111 -29.21 26.35 -18.41
CA ALA A 111 -28.88 24.95 -18.61
C ALA A 111 -28.33 24.30 -17.32
N ASP A 112 -27.45 24.98 -16.59
CA ASP A 112 -26.93 24.50 -15.30
C ASP A 112 -28.04 24.37 -14.26
N MET A 113 -28.96 25.35 -14.17
CA MET A 113 -30.14 25.26 -13.31
C MET A 113 -31.06 24.09 -13.72
N ALA A 114 -31.24 23.85 -15.02
CA ALA A 114 -32.02 22.72 -15.51
C ALA A 114 -31.35 21.38 -15.16
N LEU A 115 -30.02 21.29 -15.23
CA LEU A 115 -29.26 20.10 -14.83
C LEU A 115 -29.39 19.83 -13.32
N LEU A 116 -29.23 20.86 -12.49
CA LEU A 116 -29.43 20.80 -11.05
C LEU A 116 -30.87 20.41 -10.66
N ALA A 117 -31.86 20.74 -11.50
CA ALA A 117 -33.26 20.40 -11.30
C ALA A 117 -33.64 19.00 -11.80
N THR A 118 -32.72 18.24 -12.41
CA THR A 118 -33.01 16.87 -12.83
C THR A 118 -33.19 15.95 -11.62
N SER A 119 -34.15 15.03 -11.73
CA SER A 119 -34.47 14.10 -10.63
C SER A 119 -33.26 13.26 -10.19
N ASP A 120 -32.40 12.88 -11.12
CA ASP A 120 -31.21 12.08 -10.82
C ASP A 120 -30.20 12.88 -9.99
N VAL A 121 -29.90 14.12 -10.37
CA VAL A 121 -29.00 15.00 -9.61
C VAL A 121 -29.57 15.32 -8.23
N ILE A 122 -30.87 15.61 -8.13
CA ILE A 122 -31.53 15.83 -6.83
C ILE A 122 -31.46 14.56 -5.96
N SER A 123 -31.68 13.38 -6.55
CA SER A 123 -31.60 12.10 -5.85
C SER A 123 -30.18 11.81 -5.35
N ASP A 124 -29.16 12.07 -6.17
CA ASP A 124 -27.76 11.90 -5.79
C ASP A 124 -27.36 12.87 -4.66
N MET A 125 -27.76 14.16 -4.75
CA MET A 125 -27.55 15.13 -3.68
C MET A 125 -28.25 14.73 -2.39
N ASN A 126 -29.48 14.25 -2.46
CA ASN A 126 -30.22 13.76 -1.29
C ASN A 126 -29.53 12.53 -0.67
N THR A 127 -29.00 11.63 -1.50
CA THR A 127 -28.23 10.47 -1.05
C THR A 127 -26.96 10.92 -0.33
N LEU A 128 -26.19 11.82 -0.94
CA LEU A 128 -24.96 12.36 -0.36
C LEU A 128 -25.21 13.16 0.93
N ALA A 129 -26.40 13.76 1.07
CA ALA A 129 -26.83 14.49 2.26
C ALA A 129 -27.33 13.60 3.41
N THR A 130 -27.38 12.27 3.24
CA THR A 130 -27.78 11.36 4.32
C THR A 130 -26.74 11.36 5.45
N SER A 131 -27.23 11.30 6.70
CA SER A 131 -26.37 11.37 7.89
C SER A 131 -25.30 10.27 7.90
N ASP A 132 -25.63 9.08 7.43
CA ASP A 132 -24.71 7.94 7.40
C ASP A 132 -23.54 8.22 6.44
N ILE A 133 -23.82 8.68 5.22
CA ILE A 133 -22.76 9.02 4.25
C ILE A 133 -21.91 10.20 4.73
N ILE A 134 -22.52 11.25 5.29
CA ILE A 134 -21.77 12.38 5.84
C ILE A 134 -20.86 11.92 7.00
N THR A 135 -21.35 11.02 7.85
CA THR A 135 -20.58 10.47 8.98
C THR A 135 -19.42 9.61 8.50
N ASP A 136 -19.63 8.78 7.48
CA ASP A 136 -18.58 7.98 6.85
C ASP A 136 -17.52 8.87 6.19
N LEU A 137 -17.93 9.90 5.43
CA LEU A 137 -17.01 10.85 4.82
C LEU A 137 -16.20 11.64 5.85
N ASN A 138 -16.84 12.09 6.93
CA ASN A 138 -16.16 12.76 8.04
C ASN A 138 -15.14 11.83 8.72
N THR A 139 -15.49 10.55 8.89
CA THR A 139 -14.57 9.53 9.44
C THR A 139 -13.39 9.32 8.51
N LEU A 140 -13.63 9.13 7.21
CA LEU A 140 -12.59 8.95 6.21
C LEU A 140 -11.67 10.17 6.07
N ALA A 141 -12.19 11.37 6.32
CA ALA A 141 -11.45 12.62 6.29
C ALA A 141 -10.62 12.89 7.57
N THR A 142 -10.70 12.04 8.60
CA THR A 142 -9.87 12.21 9.80
C THR A 142 -8.38 12.02 9.48
N SER A 143 -7.54 12.86 10.07
CA SER A 143 -6.09 12.87 9.79
C SER A 143 -5.43 11.51 10.02
N ASP A 144 -5.85 10.78 11.04
CA ASP A 144 -5.30 9.47 11.37
C ASP A 144 -5.62 8.45 10.28
N ILE A 145 -6.88 8.39 9.81
CA ILE A 145 -7.29 7.49 8.72
C ILE A 145 -6.59 7.86 7.40
N VAL A 146 -6.51 9.15 7.07
CA VAL A 146 -5.80 9.61 5.86
C VAL A 146 -4.31 9.25 5.94
N THR A 147 -3.68 9.37 7.11
CA THR A 147 -2.28 9.01 7.33
C THR A 147 -2.08 7.50 7.19
N ASP A 148 -2.96 6.69 7.79
CA ASP A 148 -2.92 5.24 7.68
C ASP A 148 -3.13 4.77 6.23
N MET A 149 -4.07 5.36 5.50
CA MET A 149 -4.27 5.10 4.07
C MET A 149 -3.04 5.43 3.24
N ASN A 150 -2.40 6.59 3.49
CA ASN A 150 -1.17 6.97 2.80
C ASN A 150 -0.02 6.01 3.12
N LEU A 151 0.10 5.57 4.38
CA LEU A 151 1.10 4.60 4.79
C LEU A 151 0.86 3.24 4.11
N LEU A 152 -0.37 2.75 4.13
CA LEU A 152 -0.73 1.48 3.50
C LEU A 152 -0.52 1.50 1.98
N ALA A 153 -0.78 2.65 1.34
CA ALA A 153 -0.60 2.86 -0.10
C ALA A 153 0.87 3.03 -0.54
N THR A 154 1.84 3.06 0.40
CA THR A 154 3.25 3.10 0.02
C THR A 154 3.65 1.88 -0.80
N SER A 155 4.47 2.07 -1.84
CA SER A 155 4.88 1.00 -2.75
C SER A 155 5.57 -0.15 -2.02
N ALA A 156 6.32 0.13 -0.95
CA ALA A 156 6.94 -0.88 -0.11
C ALA A 156 5.90 -1.77 0.60
N ASN A 157 4.86 -1.17 1.19
CA ASN A 157 3.80 -1.91 1.87
C ASN A 157 2.97 -2.73 0.88
N VAL A 158 2.56 -2.14 -0.24
CA VAL A 158 1.82 -2.86 -1.31
C VAL A 158 2.65 -4.02 -1.86
N THR A 159 3.96 -3.83 -2.07
CA THR A 159 4.86 -4.92 -2.51
C THR A 159 4.98 -6.01 -1.46
N ALA A 160 5.14 -5.66 -0.19
CA ALA A 160 5.23 -6.60 0.91
C ALA A 160 3.94 -7.41 1.08
N MET A 161 2.78 -6.76 1.01
CA MET A 161 1.46 -7.41 1.01
C MET A 161 1.30 -8.36 -0.18
N GLY A 162 1.73 -7.93 -1.37
CA GLY A 162 1.75 -8.77 -2.56
C GLY A 162 2.63 -10.00 -2.40
N LEU A 163 3.84 -9.85 -1.82
CA LEU A 163 4.74 -10.96 -1.52
C LEU A 163 4.11 -11.93 -0.51
N LEU A 164 3.55 -11.43 0.59
CA LEU A 164 2.93 -12.25 1.63
C LEU A 164 1.71 -13.01 1.10
N GLY A 165 0.94 -12.39 0.20
CA GLY A 165 -0.21 -12.99 -0.48
C GLY A 165 0.14 -13.97 -1.60
N THR A 166 1.42 -14.20 -1.93
CA THR A 166 1.79 -15.20 -2.94
C THR A 166 1.41 -16.61 -2.48
N SER A 167 0.95 -17.44 -3.41
CA SER A 167 0.51 -18.82 -3.11
C SER A 167 1.58 -19.66 -2.40
N GLY A 168 2.86 -19.47 -2.74
CA GLY A 168 3.99 -20.12 -2.08
C GLY A 168 4.09 -19.74 -0.60
N ASN A 169 4.02 -18.44 -0.29
CA ASN A 169 4.08 -17.96 1.10
C ASN A 169 2.83 -18.36 1.90
N VAL A 170 1.63 -18.24 1.34
CA VAL A 170 0.40 -18.68 2.00
C VAL A 170 0.41 -20.18 2.28
N THR A 171 0.90 -21.00 1.34
CA THR A 171 1.04 -22.45 1.53
C THR A 171 2.07 -22.78 2.60
N ALA A 172 3.22 -22.09 2.60
CA ALA A 172 4.25 -22.27 3.62
C ALA A 172 3.75 -21.88 5.01
N MET A 173 3.05 -20.75 5.15
CA MET A 173 2.39 -20.33 6.40
C MET A 173 1.36 -21.37 6.86
N GLY A 174 0.56 -21.91 5.93
CA GLY A 174 -0.36 -23.00 6.21
C GLY A 174 0.35 -24.25 6.73
N LEU A 175 1.48 -24.63 6.13
CA LEU A 175 2.28 -25.78 6.54
C LEU A 175 2.87 -25.59 7.95
N LEU A 176 3.43 -24.41 8.26
CA LEU A 176 3.93 -24.09 9.60
C LEU A 176 2.82 -24.15 10.67
N GLY A 177 1.57 -23.83 10.29
CA GLY A 177 0.42 -23.92 11.17
C GLY A 177 -0.18 -25.32 11.32
N THR A 178 0.33 -26.34 10.61
CA THR A 178 -0.21 -27.71 10.73
C THR A 178 0.16 -28.33 12.08
N SER A 179 -0.77 -29.09 12.66
CA SER A 179 -0.58 -29.73 13.98
C SER A 179 0.68 -30.57 14.06
N ALA A 180 1.03 -31.30 12.99
CA ALA A 180 2.24 -32.13 12.97
C ALA A 180 3.51 -31.27 13.05
N VAL A 181 3.61 -30.18 12.27
CA VAL A 181 4.77 -29.28 12.32
C VAL A 181 4.86 -28.58 13.67
N VAL A 182 3.74 -28.12 14.22
CA VAL A 182 3.71 -27.48 15.55
C VAL A 182 4.11 -28.47 16.65
N GLU A 183 3.67 -29.73 16.56
CA GLU A 183 4.06 -30.80 17.49
C GLU A 183 5.56 -31.11 17.39
N ASP A 184 6.10 -31.25 16.18
CA ASP A 184 7.54 -31.45 15.96
C ASP A 184 8.37 -30.28 16.51
N LEU A 185 7.95 -29.04 16.28
CA LEU A 185 8.59 -27.85 16.86
C LEU A 185 8.50 -27.85 18.39
N GLY A 186 7.37 -28.28 18.94
CA GLY A 186 7.17 -28.45 20.38
C GLY A 186 8.12 -29.49 20.98
N LEU A 187 8.27 -30.64 20.31
CA LEU A 187 9.21 -31.70 20.69
C LEU A 187 10.65 -31.20 20.66
N LEU A 188 11.04 -30.49 19.60
CA LEU A 188 12.39 -29.92 19.47
C LEU A 188 12.68 -28.86 20.54
N ALA A 189 11.65 -28.17 21.02
CA ALA A 189 11.74 -27.18 22.09
C ALA A 189 11.74 -27.77 23.51
N THR A 190 11.58 -29.09 23.67
CA THR A 190 11.63 -29.73 25.00
C THR A 190 13.05 -29.68 25.59
N SER A 191 13.16 -29.44 26.89
CA SER A 191 14.46 -29.29 27.57
C SER A 191 15.34 -30.53 27.42
N THR A 192 14.75 -31.72 27.46
CA THR A 192 15.48 -32.99 27.28
C THR A 192 16.09 -33.10 25.89
N VAL A 193 15.36 -32.74 24.83
CA VAL A 193 15.88 -32.77 23.46
C VAL A 193 16.97 -31.71 23.28
N ILE A 194 16.77 -30.50 23.82
CA ILE A 194 17.78 -29.43 23.79
C ILE A 194 19.05 -29.84 24.56
N GLU A 195 18.90 -30.48 25.72
CA GLU A 195 20.02 -31.01 26.51
C GLU A 195 20.78 -32.10 25.75
N ASP A 196 20.07 -33.07 25.16
CA ASP A 196 20.67 -34.13 24.34
C ASP A 196 21.41 -33.56 23.13
N MET A 197 20.81 -32.59 22.43
CA MET A 197 21.46 -31.86 21.32
C MET A 197 22.70 -31.11 21.81
N GLY A 198 22.64 -30.49 22.99
CA GLY A 198 23.77 -29.81 23.62
C GLY A 198 24.91 -30.76 23.94
N ILE A 199 24.60 -31.94 24.49
CA ILE A 199 25.59 -33.02 24.75
C ILE A 199 26.22 -33.47 23.44
N LEU A 200 25.41 -33.76 22.42
CA LEU A 200 25.90 -34.19 21.11
C LEU A 200 26.81 -33.14 20.45
N ALA A 201 26.49 -31.85 20.63
CA ALA A 201 27.26 -30.73 20.11
C ALA A 201 28.54 -30.43 20.89
N THR A 202 28.82 -31.11 22.02
CA THR A 202 30.09 -30.91 22.75
C THR A 202 31.28 -31.29 21.87
N SER A 203 32.36 -30.51 21.97
CA SER A 203 33.57 -30.71 21.15
C SER A 203 34.18 -32.10 21.30
N ALA A 204 34.10 -32.68 22.51
CA ALA A 204 34.56 -34.04 22.78
C ALA A 204 33.74 -35.08 21.98
N ASN A 205 32.41 -34.98 21.99
CA ASN A 205 31.54 -35.89 21.25
C ASN A 205 31.68 -35.71 19.74
N VAL A 206 31.71 -34.48 19.24
CA VAL A 206 31.93 -34.21 17.80
C VAL A 206 33.30 -34.73 17.33
N THR A 207 34.35 -34.57 18.14
CA THR A 207 35.69 -35.11 17.84
C THR A 207 35.69 -36.63 17.84
N ALA A 208 35.05 -37.26 18.83
CA ALA A 208 34.93 -38.71 18.91
C ALA A 208 34.13 -39.29 17.74
N MET A 209 33.03 -38.66 17.35
CA MET A 209 32.26 -39.01 16.15
C MET A 209 33.09 -38.85 14.88
N GLY A 210 33.87 -37.77 14.77
CA GLY A 210 34.81 -37.56 13.67
C GLY A 210 35.87 -38.66 13.59
N LEU A 211 36.43 -39.08 14.74
CA LEU A 211 37.41 -40.17 14.83
C LEU A 211 36.80 -41.52 14.43
N LEU A 212 35.60 -41.85 14.93
CA LEU A 212 34.85 -43.05 14.56
C LEU A 212 34.52 -43.08 13.06
N GLY A 213 34.34 -41.92 12.44
CA GLY A 213 34.11 -41.78 11.00
C GLY A 213 35.38 -41.83 10.13
N THR A 214 36.58 -41.93 10.71
CA THR A 214 37.82 -42.04 9.92
C THR A 214 37.92 -43.41 9.23
N SER A 215 38.42 -43.41 7.99
CA SER A 215 38.52 -44.63 7.17
C SER A 215 39.29 -45.75 7.86
N ASP A 216 40.35 -45.40 8.59
CA ASP A 216 41.17 -46.38 9.31
C ASP A 216 40.36 -47.04 10.44
N VAL A 217 39.68 -46.24 11.28
CA VAL A 217 38.83 -46.77 12.36
C VAL A 217 37.66 -47.59 11.81
N VAL A 218 37.01 -47.14 10.73
CA VAL A 218 35.92 -47.90 10.09
C VAL A 218 36.44 -49.21 9.49
N THR A 219 37.65 -49.21 8.91
CA THR A 219 38.29 -50.43 8.37
C THR A 219 38.65 -51.39 9.49
N ASP A 220 39.23 -50.89 10.59
CA ASP A 220 39.56 -51.68 11.76
C ASP A 220 38.30 -52.28 12.40
N MET A 221 37.23 -51.50 12.56
CA MET A 221 35.92 -52.00 13.03
C MET A 221 35.36 -53.06 12.08
N GLY A 222 35.48 -52.86 10.77
CA GLY A 222 35.08 -53.83 9.76
C GLY A 222 35.87 -55.14 9.88
N LEU A 223 37.19 -55.06 10.11
CA LEU A 223 38.06 -56.21 10.30
C LEU A 223 37.74 -56.97 11.59
N LEU A 224 37.59 -56.25 12.72
CA LEU A 224 37.18 -56.82 14.00
C LEU A 224 35.79 -57.46 13.92
N GLY A 225 34.90 -56.91 13.09
CA GLY A 225 33.56 -57.45 12.85
C GLY A 225 33.52 -58.67 11.91
N THR A 226 34.64 -59.08 11.31
CA THR A 226 34.64 -60.27 10.45
C THR A 226 34.42 -61.55 11.25
N SER A 227 33.60 -62.47 10.71
CA SER A 227 33.23 -63.71 11.40
C SER A 227 34.44 -64.53 11.87
N ALA A 228 35.51 -64.57 11.07
CA ALA A 228 36.73 -65.30 11.42
C ALA A 228 37.43 -64.67 12.64
N VAL A 229 37.58 -63.34 12.66
CA VAL A 229 38.20 -62.64 13.80
C VAL A 229 37.33 -62.77 15.06
N VAL A 230 36.01 -62.65 14.93
CA VAL A 230 35.07 -62.83 16.07
C VAL A 230 35.11 -64.27 16.60
N GLU A 231 35.18 -65.27 15.72
CA GLU A 231 35.32 -66.68 16.10
C GLU A 231 36.65 -66.94 16.81
N ASP A 232 37.76 -66.43 16.26
CA ASP A 232 39.08 -66.55 16.87
C ASP A 232 39.13 -65.87 18.24
N MET A 233 38.57 -64.66 18.38
CA MET A 233 38.46 -63.98 19.68
C MET A 233 37.60 -64.77 20.66
N GLY A 234 36.49 -65.36 20.20
CA GLY A 234 35.64 -66.22 21.01
C GLY A 234 36.36 -67.48 21.49
N LEU A 235 37.12 -68.14 20.59
CA LEU A 235 37.94 -69.32 20.91
C LEU A 235 39.03 -68.97 21.93
N LEU A 236 39.75 -67.87 21.72
CA LEU A 236 40.80 -67.40 22.62
C LEU A 236 40.25 -67.02 23.99
N GLY A 237 39.06 -66.40 24.02
CA GLY A 237 38.34 -66.04 25.23
C GLY A 237 37.71 -67.21 26.00
N THR A 238 37.78 -68.44 25.50
CA THR A 238 37.23 -69.60 26.23
C THR A 238 37.96 -69.82 27.56
N SER A 239 37.20 -70.15 28.60
CA SER A 239 37.73 -70.36 29.96
C SER A 239 38.82 -71.43 30.01
N ALA A 240 38.73 -72.46 29.15
CA ALA A 240 39.77 -73.48 29.02
C ALA A 240 41.10 -72.90 28.51
N ASN A 241 41.07 -72.11 27.43
CA ASN A 241 42.27 -71.47 26.88
C ASN A 241 42.86 -70.45 27.86
N VAL A 242 42.03 -69.61 28.48
CA VAL A 242 42.46 -68.65 29.51
C VAL A 242 43.08 -69.36 30.72
N THR A 243 42.47 -70.46 31.20
CA THR A 243 42.99 -71.27 32.31
C THR A 243 44.29 -71.95 31.93
N ASN A 244 44.41 -72.47 30.71
CA ASN A 244 45.64 -73.08 30.21
C ASN A 244 46.78 -72.06 30.14
N MET A 245 46.52 -70.85 29.63
CA MET A 245 47.49 -69.75 29.62
C MET A 245 47.91 -69.35 31.03
N ALA A 246 46.96 -69.21 31.95
CA ALA A 246 47.26 -68.93 33.36
C ALA A 246 48.10 -70.03 34.01
N THR A 247 47.76 -71.30 33.73
CA THR A 247 48.49 -72.48 34.23
C THR A 247 49.89 -72.55 33.64
N LEU A 248 50.07 -72.23 32.35
CA LEU A 248 51.38 -72.18 31.72
C LEU A 248 52.28 -71.12 32.39
N GLY A 249 51.72 -69.96 32.72
CA GLY A 249 52.42 -68.91 33.48
C GLY A 249 52.77 -69.32 34.91
N ALA A 250 51.87 -70.02 35.62
CA ALA A 250 52.03 -70.36 37.03
C ALA A 250 52.80 -71.66 37.30
N SER A 251 52.77 -72.64 36.40
CA SER A 251 53.31 -74.00 36.62
C SER A 251 54.83 -74.11 36.62
N GLY A 252 55.55 -73.00 36.39
CA GLY A 252 57.00 -73.01 36.26
C GLY A 252 57.50 -73.69 34.99
N VAL A 253 56.62 -74.17 34.10
CA VAL A 253 56.99 -74.79 32.82
C VAL A 253 57.90 -73.88 32.00
N VAL A 254 57.60 -72.57 31.91
CA VAL A 254 58.46 -71.59 31.22
C VAL A 254 59.84 -71.48 31.87
N ALA A 255 59.92 -71.47 33.20
CA ALA A 255 61.19 -71.43 33.94
C ALA A 255 62.00 -72.74 33.77
N ASN A 256 61.32 -73.88 33.72
CA ASN A 256 61.93 -75.17 33.45
C ASN A 256 62.49 -75.23 32.02
N ILE A 257 61.76 -74.70 31.02
CA ILE A 257 62.26 -74.59 29.64
C ILE A 257 63.56 -73.76 29.61
N ALA A 258 63.60 -72.62 30.31
CA ALA A 258 64.81 -71.80 30.41
C ALA A 258 65.97 -72.54 31.09
N THR A 259 65.68 -73.27 32.17
CA THR A 259 66.68 -74.08 32.90
C THR A 259 67.25 -75.20 32.02
N VAL A 260 66.40 -75.92 31.29
CA VAL A 260 66.81 -76.98 30.35
C VAL A 260 67.64 -76.40 29.22
N ALA A 261 67.26 -75.25 28.65
CA ALA A 261 68.05 -74.57 27.63
C ALA A 261 69.45 -74.23 28.14
N GLY A 262 69.56 -73.72 29.38
CA GLY A 262 70.85 -73.48 30.05
C GLY A 262 71.67 -74.76 30.26
N ALA A 263 71.05 -75.83 30.75
CA ALA A 263 71.72 -77.12 30.92
C ALA A 263 72.26 -77.68 29.60
N ASN A 264 71.50 -77.54 28.50
CA ASN A 264 71.92 -77.99 27.17
C ASN A 264 73.11 -77.19 26.63
N SER A 265 73.17 -75.88 26.92
CA SER A 265 74.36 -75.05 26.64
C SER A 265 75.59 -75.57 27.38
N ASN A 266 75.47 -75.88 28.67
CA ASN A 266 76.56 -76.44 29.47
C ASN A 266 77.03 -77.81 28.93
N ILE A 267 76.10 -78.68 28.53
CA ILE A 267 76.43 -79.98 27.93
C ILE A 267 77.27 -79.79 26.65
N SER A 268 76.94 -78.81 25.82
CA SER A 268 77.72 -78.48 24.62
C SER A 268 79.15 -78.04 24.97
N THR A 269 79.31 -77.20 26.00
CA THR A 269 80.63 -76.80 26.52
C THR A 269 81.44 -78.00 27.04
N VAL A 270 80.79 -78.89 27.80
CA VAL A 270 81.43 -80.12 28.31
C VAL A 270 81.83 -81.05 27.16
N ALA A 271 80.97 -81.24 26.16
CA ALA A 271 81.28 -82.04 24.98
C ALA A 271 82.52 -81.49 24.23
N GLY A 272 82.61 -80.16 24.07
CA GLY A 272 83.79 -79.49 23.53
C GLY A 272 85.04 -79.74 24.40
N SER A 273 84.90 -79.66 25.72
CA SER A 273 86.00 -79.94 26.66
C SER A 273 86.48 -81.40 26.58
N ILE A 274 85.56 -82.37 26.48
CA ILE A 274 85.88 -83.80 26.32
C ILE A 274 86.58 -84.06 24.98
N SER A 275 86.14 -83.41 23.90
CA SER A 275 86.81 -83.49 22.60
C SER A 275 88.28 -83.08 22.71
N ASN A 276 88.56 -81.95 23.38
CA ASN A 276 89.91 -81.48 23.64
C ASN A 276 90.74 -82.48 24.47
N VAL A 277 90.16 -83.04 25.54
CA VAL A 277 90.81 -84.08 26.36
C VAL A 277 91.18 -85.29 25.51
N ASN A 278 90.27 -85.76 24.65
CA ASN A 278 90.53 -86.90 23.76
C ASN A 278 91.65 -86.59 22.75
N THR A 279 91.71 -85.36 22.21
CA THR A 279 92.82 -84.91 21.36
C THR A 279 94.15 -84.95 22.12
N VAL A 280 94.20 -84.44 23.36
CA VAL A 280 95.40 -84.47 24.20
C VAL A 280 95.83 -85.91 24.50
N ALA A 281 94.89 -86.78 24.87
CA ALA A 281 95.18 -88.19 25.13
C ALA A 281 95.77 -88.90 23.90
N SER A 282 95.23 -88.62 22.70
CA SER A 282 95.78 -89.12 21.43
C SER A 282 97.19 -88.59 21.15
N ASN A 283 97.42 -87.29 21.39
CA ASN A 283 98.75 -86.68 21.25
C ASN A 283 99.76 -87.31 22.21
N ILE A 284 99.40 -87.54 23.48
CA ILE A 284 100.23 -88.23 24.46
C ILE A 284 100.53 -89.66 24.00
N GLY A 285 99.54 -90.41 23.54
CA GLY A 285 99.75 -91.75 22.99
C GLY A 285 100.75 -91.76 21.83
N THR A 286 100.68 -90.76 20.96
CA THR A 286 101.64 -90.55 19.86
C THR A 286 103.05 -90.18 20.35
N ILE A 287 103.17 -89.33 21.39
CA ILE A 287 104.46 -88.99 22.00
C ILE A 287 105.09 -90.21 22.66
N SER A 288 104.32 -90.97 23.44
CA SER A 288 104.79 -92.17 24.14
C SER A 288 105.28 -93.24 23.15
N SER A 289 104.57 -93.44 22.04
CA SER A 289 105.03 -94.37 21.00
C SER A 289 106.33 -93.90 20.34
N LYS A 290 106.45 -92.60 20.03
CA LYS A 290 107.69 -92.01 19.49
C LYS A 290 108.87 -92.12 20.46
N ALA A 291 108.67 -91.83 21.74
CA ALA A 291 109.69 -91.97 22.78
C ALA A 291 110.18 -93.42 22.92
N SER A 292 109.27 -94.40 22.90
CA SER A 292 109.64 -95.82 22.95
C SER A 292 110.45 -96.29 21.72
N LEU A 293 110.17 -95.72 20.55
CA LEU A 293 110.97 -95.94 19.34
C LEU A 293 112.36 -95.32 19.47
N ASP A 294 112.47 -94.10 20.01
CA ASP A 294 113.75 -93.43 20.20
C ASP A 294 114.63 -94.16 21.25
N ASP A 295 114.06 -94.67 22.34
CA ASP A 295 114.76 -95.53 23.30
C ASP A 295 115.23 -96.85 22.67
N ALA A 296 114.39 -97.50 21.86
CA ALA A 296 114.78 -98.70 21.11
C ALA A 296 115.90 -98.40 20.10
N THR A 297 115.88 -97.22 19.49
CA THR A 297 116.92 -96.76 18.55
C THR A 297 118.22 -96.42 19.30
N ALA A 298 118.14 -95.77 20.47
CA ALA A 298 119.29 -95.44 21.31
C ALA A 298 119.96 -96.71 21.88
N LEU A 299 119.18 -97.71 22.30
CA LEU A 299 119.71 -99.01 22.72
C LEU A 299 120.41 -99.74 21.57
N ALA A 300 119.85 -99.66 20.35
CA ALA A 300 120.48 -100.24 19.16
C ALA A 300 121.81 -99.56 18.79
N ILE A 301 121.94 -98.24 19.01
CA ILE A 301 123.20 -97.49 18.80
C ILE A 301 124.23 -97.82 19.88
N ALA A 302 123.83 -97.97 21.15
CA ALA A 302 124.75 -98.26 22.26
C ALA A 302 125.34 -99.69 22.23
N LEU A 303 124.74 -100.60 21.43
CA LEU A 303 125.16 -102.00 21.28
C LEU A 303 125.97 -102.27 20.00
N GLY A 304 126.28 -101.24 19.19
CA GLY A 304 127.17 -101.30 18.02
C GLY A 304 128.46 -100.55 18.26
#